data_AF-A0A6A2G8P1-F1
#
_entry.id   AF-A0A6A2G8P1-F1
#
_cell.length_a   1.000
_cell.length_b   1.000
_cell.length_c   1.000
_cell.angle_alpha   90.00
_cell.angle_beta   90.00
_cell.angle_gamma   90.00
#
_symmetry.space_group_name_H-M   'P 1'
#
loop_
_entity.id
_entity.type
_entity.pdbx_description
1 polymer ?
#
loop_
_entity_poly.entity_id
_entity_poly.type
_entity_poly.pdbx_seq_one_letter_code
_entity_poly.pdbx_strand_id
1 'polypeptide(L)'
;MNKEPYLNERRKQIQLAVEKFVSLIRDVNGVIEVALFGSAASDKAVPGDFDLMVFIENTDCISQVSKSIRKTSHIFHAHDVFVFDKNRNYLGRICQRGTCPTSSVECYVRDCGKIQYLKQIDGFVFKEKEAFIGKPVIVWLNPGQNESISQQWFNELVKMQKT
;
A
#
# COMPACT_ATOMS: atom_id res chain seq x y z
N MET A 1 3.79 21.20 26.46
CA MET A 1 2.53 21.06 25.69
C MET A 1 2.25 19.57 25.53
N ASN A 2 1.19 19.05 26.15
CA ASN A 2 0.85 17.62 26.13
C ASN A 2 0.51 17.18 24.70
N LYS A 3 1.31 16.29 24.13
CA LYS A 3 1.16 15.82 22.74
C LYS A 3 0.09 14.73 22.59
N GLU A 4 -0.34 14.11 23.69
CA GLU A 4 -1.28 12.97 23.74
C GLU A 4 -2.54 13.08 22.86
N PRO A 5 -3.32 14.19 22.88
CA PRO A 5 -4.52 14.29 22.06
C PRO A 5 -4.18 14.30 20.56
N TYR A 6 -3.04 14.89 20.17
CA TYR A 6 -2.57 14.89 18.78
C TYR A 6 -2.09 13.50 18.33
N LEU A 7 -1.53 12.68 19.24
CA LEU A 7 -1.07 11.31 18.92
C LEU A 7 -2.25 10.45 18.45
N ASN A 8 -3.36 10.51 19.17
CA ASN A 8 -4.56 9.71 18.89
C ASN A 8 -5.28 10.18 17.64
N GLU A 9 -5.31 11.49 17.39
CA GLU A 9 -6.01 12.04 16.21
C GLU A 9 -5.37 11.58 14.91
N ARG A 10 -4.03 11.51 14.85
CA ARG A 10 -3.34 11.08 13.63
C ARG A 10 -3.63 9.63 13.26
N ARG A 11 -3.60 8.73 14.25
CA ARG A 11 -3.95 7.32 14.06
C ARG A 11 -5.39 7.17 13.58
N LYS A 12 -6.32 7.93 14.16
CA LYS A 12 -7.72 7.97 13.71
C LYS A 12 -7.84 8.43 12.26
N GLN A 13 -7.13 9.48 11.85
CA GLN A 13 -7.16 9.94 10.46
C GLN A 13 -6.63 8.90 9.48
N ILE A 14 -5.55 8.21 9.82
CA ILE A 14 -5.02 7.09 9.02
C ILE A 14 -6.04 5.97 8.93
N GLN A 15 -6.63 5.57 10.06
CA GLN A 15 -7.67 4.54 10.10
C GLN A 15 -8.84 4.91 9.18
N LEU A 16 -9.36 6.14 9.30
CA LEU A 16 -10.45 6.63 8.44
C LEU A 16 -10.07 6.65 6.95
N ALA A 17 -8.84 7.05 6.62
CA ALA A 17 -8.35 7.03 5.24
C ALA A 17 -8.27 5.61 4.68
N VAL A 18 -7.78 4.65 5.47
CA VAL A 18 -7.67 3.24 5.09
C VAL A 18 -9.05 2.59 4.96
N GLU A 19 -9.95 2.79 5.93
CA GLU A 19 -11.33 2.30 5.87
C GLU A 19 -12.07 2.86 4.65
N LYS A 20 -11.89 4.16 4.37
CA LYS A 20 -12.45 4.78 3.18
C LYS A 20 -11.89 4.14 1.91
N PHE A 21 -10.59 3.92 1.83
CA PHE A 21 -9.97 3.27 0.69
C PHE A 21 -10.51 1.85 0.48
N VAL A 22 -10.56 1.02 1.54
CA VAL A 22 -11.11 -0.34 1.51
C VAL A 22 -12.56 -0.34 1.03
N SER A 23 -13.39 0.58 1.53
CA SER A 23 -14.80 0.69 1.10
C SER A 23 -14.96 0.98 -0.39
N LEU A 24 -13.97 1.62 -1.01
CA LEU A 24 -13.99 1.99 -2.43
C LEU A 24 -13.38 0.92 -3.35
N ILE A 25 -12.64 -0.05 -2.80
CA ILE A 25 -11.92 -1.07 -3.59
C ILE A 25 -12.42 -2.48 -3.38
N ARG A 26 -13.21 -2.76 -2.33
CA ARG A 26 -13.70 -4.11 -2.00
C ARG A 26 -14.49 -4.79 -3.12
N ASP A 27 -15.14 -4.00 -3.97
CA ASP A 27 -15.96 -4.48 -5.09
C ASP A 27 -15.21 -4.39 -6.44
N VAL A 28 -13.93 -3.98 -6.41
CA VAL A 28 -13.09 -3.87 -7.60
C VAL A 28 -12.56 -5.25 -7.96
N ASN A 29 -12.99 -5.75 -9.11
CA ASN A 29 -12.53 -7.02 -9.63
C ASN A 29 -11.02 -7.01 -9.88
N GLY A 30 -10.34 -8.09 -9.48
CA GLY A 30 -8.88 -8.23 -9.62
C GLY A 30 -8.05 -7.79 -8.40
N VAL A 31 -8.64 -7.17 -7.37
CA VAL A 31 -7.94 -6.95 -6.08
C VAL A 31 -8.09 -8.19 -5.20
N ILE A 32 -6.96 -8.67 -4.67
CA ILE A 32 -6.87 -9.88 -3.84
C ILE A 32 -6.85 -9.50 -2.35
N GLU A 33 -5.96 -8.57 -1.97
CA GLU A 33 -5.71 -8.24 -0.58
C GLU A 33 -5.19 -6.80 -0.47
N VAL A 34 -5.55 -6.13 0.63
CA VAL A 34 -4.91 -4.89 1.08
C VAL A 34 -4.38 -5.09 2.49
N ALA A 35 -3.10 -4.78 2.69
CA ALA A 35 -2.43 -4.87 3.97
C ALA A 35 -1.68 -3.57 4.29
N LEU A 36 -1.82 -3.10 5.52
CA LEU A 36 -1.02 -2.02 6.08
C LEU A 36 0.33 -2.59 6.55
N PHE A 37 1.42 -1.90 6.21
CA PHE A 37 2.76 -2.28 6.63
C PHE A 37 3.60 -1.06 7.04
N GLY A 38 4.87 -1.29 7.36
CA GLY A 38 5.79 -0.23 7.76
C GLY A 38 5.44 0.37 9.11
N SER A 39 5.72 1.67 9.29
CA SER A 39 5.66 2.29 10.62
C SER A 39 4.23 2.38 11.18
N ALA A 40 3.22 2.51 10.31
CA ALA A 40 1.81 2.54 10.69
C ALA A 40 1.25 1.18 11.12
N ALA A 41 1.88 0.08 10.72
CA ALA A 41 1.52 -1.27 11.18
C ALA A 41 2.16 -1.66 12.53
N SER A 42 2.95 -0.76 13.13
CA SER A 42 3.65 -1.00 14.40
C SER A 42 3.02 -0.25 15.58
N ASP A 43 3.54 -0.48 16.78
CA ASP A 43 3.15 0.25 18.01
C ASP A 43 3.65 1.70 18.06
N LYS A 44 4.26 2.21 16.98
CA LYS A 44 4.71 3.61 16.89
C LYS A 44 3.55 4.56 17.16
N ALA A 45 3.64 5.33 18.25
CA ALA A 45 2.55 6.21 18.69
C ALA A 45 2.08 7.21 17.61
N VAL A 46 3.00 7.73 16.78
CA VAL A 46 2.71 8.70 15.71
C VAL A 46 3.34 8.25 14.40
N PRO A 47 2.69 7.40 13.61
CA PRO A 47 3.16 7.08 12.26
C PRO A 47 3.18 8.33 11.39
N GLY A 48 4.26 8.48 10.60
CA GLY A 48 4.59 9.63 9.74
C GLY A 48 3.71 9.74 8.50
N ASP A 49 3.28 8.59 8.07
CA ASP A 49 2.72 8.21 6.79
C ASP A 49 2.03 6.85 7.03
N PHE A 50 1.37 6.34 6.01
CA PHE A 50 1.01 4.94 5.98
C PHE A 50 1.34 4.32 4.64
N ASP A 51 1.78 3.07 4.67
CA ASP A 51 2.13 2.31 3.48
C ASP A 51 1.18 1.13 3.35
N LEU A 52 0.59 0.97 2.17
CA LEU A 52 -0.27 -0.18 1.85
C LEU A 52 0.41 -1.09 0.84
N MET A 53 0.33 -2.39 1.07
CA MET A 53 0.49 -3.40 0.02
C MET A 53 -0.88 -3.69 -0.57
N VAL A 54 -0.97 -3.69 -1.89
CA VAL A 54 -2.16 -4.11 -2.63
C VAL A 54 -1.75 -5.25 -3.55
N PHE A 55 -2.30 -6.43 -3.30
CA PHE A 55 -2.09 -7.61 -4.13
C PHE A 55 -3.20 -7.70 -5.17
N ILE A 56 -2.83 -7.92 -6.43
CA ILE A 56 -3.76 -7.96 -7.55
C ILE A 56 -3.57 -9.23 -8.39
N GLU A 57 -4.65 -9.70 -9.00
CA GLU A 57 -4.65 -10.84 -9.93
C GLU A 57 -4.19 -10.38 -11.33
N ASN A 58 -4.56 -9.17 -11.73
CA ASN A 58 -4.22 -8.57 -13.03
C ASN A 58 -4.17 -7.05 -12.93
N THR A 59 -3.64 -6.41 -13.97
CA THR A 59 -3.41 -4.96 -14.00
C THR A 59 -4.63 -4.11 -14.29
N ASP A 60 -5.76 -4.70 -14.67
CA ASP A 60 -6.94 -3.97 -15.16
C ASP A 60 -7.62 -3.16 -14.03
N CYS A 61 -7.43 -3.58 -12.78
CA CYS A 61 -7.95 -2.90 -11.60
C CYS A 61 -7.17 -1.64 -11.21
N ILE A 62 -5.95 -1.43 -11.73
CA ILE A 62 -5.03 -0.39 -11.24
C ILE A 62 -5.61 1.01 -11.39
N SER A 63 -6.31 1.31 -12.48
CA SER A 63 -6.96 2.61 -12.68
C SER A 63 -8.00 2.90 -11.59
N GLN A 64 -8.76 1.89 -11.17
CA GLN A 64 -9.76 2.03 -10.11
C GLN A 64 -9.10 2.16 -8.74
N VAL A 65 -8.13 1.30 -8.42
CA VAL A 65 -7.32 1.39 -7.19
C VAL A 65 -6.70 2.78 -7.04
N SER A 66 -6.08 3.27 -8.12
CA SER A 66 -5.43 4.58 -8.17
C SER A 66 -6.40 5.74 -7.94
N LYS A 67 -7.58 5.70 -8.58
CA LYS A 67 -8.64 6.70 -8.32
C LYS A 67 -9.16 6.63 -6.89
N SER A 68 -9.32 5.42 -6.34
CA SER A 68 -9.86 5.21 -5.00
C SER A 68 -8.92 5.72 -3.91
N ILE A 69 -7.62 5.46 -3.98
CA ILE A 69 -6.68 6.00 -2.97
C ILE A 69 -6.56 7.53 -3.05
N ARG A 70 -6.58 8.13 -4.24
CA ARG A 70 -6.57 9.61 -4.36
C ARG A 70 -7.78 10.26 -3.69
N LYS A 71 -8.93 9.57 -3.64
CA LYS A 71 -10.12 10.06 -2.92
C LYS A 71 -9.92 10.10 -1.41
N THR A 72 -8.87 9.52 -0.84
CA THR A 72 -8.60 9.55 0.61
C THR A 72 -7.59 10.63 1.01
N SER A 73 -6.90 11.26 0.05
CA SER A 73 -5.85 12.25 0.31
C SER A 73 -6.31 13.49 1.08
N HIS A 74 -7.61 13.82 1.05
CA HIS A 74 -8.19 14.90 1.86
C HIS A 74 -8.32 14.53 3.35
N ILE A 75 -8.36 13.24 3.67
CA ILE A 75 -8.39 12.71 5.04
C ILE A 75 -6.95 12.63 5.57
N PHE A 76 -6.05 12.07 4.76
CA PHE A 76 -4.64 11.95 5.09
C PHE A 76 -3.82 11.85 3.80
N HIS A 77 -2.86 12.77 3.58
CA HIS A 77 -2.17 12.90 2.30
C HIS A 77 -0.84 12.13 2.22
N ALA A 78 -0.22 11.82 3.37
CA ALA A 78 1.07 11.16 3.43
C ALA A 78 0.88 9.64 3.35
N HIS A 79 0.80 9.11 2.13
CA HIS A 79 0.71 7.67 1.89
C HIS A 79 1.40 7.23 0.60
N ASP A 80 1.85 5.98 0.62
CA ASP A 80 2.26 5.25 -0.57
C ASP A 80 1.49 3.92 -0.64
N VAL A 81 1.14 3.53 -1.87
CA VAL A 81 0.50 2.24 -2.15
C VAL A 81 1.41 1.46 -3.07
N PHE A 82 1.91 0.33 -2.59
CA PHE A 82 2.80 -0.59 -3.29
C PHE A 82 1.96 -1.71 -3.88
N VAL A 83 2.11 -1.95 -5.17
CA VAL A 83 1.30 -2.92 -5.90
C VAL A 83 2.14 -4.15 -6.19
N PHE A 84 1.58 -5.32 -5.91
CA PHE A 84 2.21 -6.62 -6.11
C PHE A 84 1.26 -7.56 -6.86
N ASP A 85 1.81 -8.48 -7.63
CA ASP A 85 1.04 -9.63 -8.09
C ASP A 85 0.90 -10.70 -6.99
N LYS A 86 0.12 -11.75 -7.24
CA LYS A 86 -0.07 -12.87 -6.31
C LYS A 86 1.20 -13.64 -5.94
N ASN A 87 2.25 -13.54 -6.77
CA ASN A 87 3.54 -14.17 -6.54
C ASN A 87 4.51 -13.24 -5.78
N ARG A 88 4.02 -12.12 -5.24
CA ARG A 88 4.77 -11.10 -4.49
C ARG A 88 5.78 -10.33 -5.36
N ASN A 89 5.63 -10.36 -6.69
CA ASN A 89 6.44 -9.52 -7.56
C ASN A 89 5.95 -8.07 -7.44
N TYR A 90 6.87 -7.17 -7.10
CA TYR A 90 6.60 -5.74 -7.03
C TYR A 90 6.39 -5.17 -8.44
N LEU A 91 5.23 -4.54 -8.67
CA LEU A 91 4.85 -3.97 -9.97
C LEU A 91 5.08 -2.46 -10.05
N GLY A 92 5.13 -1.77 -8.91
CA GLY A 92 5.28 -0.32 -8.82
C GLY A 92 4.50 0.28 -7.66
N ARG A 93 4.62 1.60 -7.47
CA ARG A 93 3.76 2.34 -6.53
C ARG A 93 2.64 3.03 -7.29
N ILE A 94 1.50 3.23 -6.66
CA ILE A 94 0.45 4.09 -7.24
C ILE A 94 0.99 5.52 -7.36
N CYS A 95 0.83 6.10 -8.55
CA CYS A 95 1.10 7.50 -8.78
C CYS A 95 -0.04 8.37 -8.22
N GLN A 96 0.31 9.39 -7.45
CA GLN A 96 -0.65 10.33 -6.86
C GLN A 96 -1.20 11.34 -7.88
N ARG A 97 -0.65 11.38 -9.11
CA ARG A 97 -1.15 12.23 -10.19
C ARG A 97 -2.48 11.71 -10.72
N GLY A 98 -3.42 12.62 -10.99
CA GLY A 98 -4.77 12.28 -11.49
C GLY A 98 -4.80 11.83 -12.96
N THR A 99 -3.74 12.12 -13.71
CA THR A 99 -3.55 11.78 -15.12
C THR A 99 -2.24 11.00 -15.29
N CYS A 100 -2.15 10.16 -16.32
CA CYS A 100 -0.94 9.40 -16.64
C CYS A 100 -0.93 9.10 -18.14
N PRO A 101 0.12 9.49 -18.89
CA PRO A 101 1.34 10.19 -18.44
C PRO A 101 1.14 11.70 -18.17
N THR A 102 2.05 12.32 -17.41
CA THR A 102 2.06 13.78 -17.14
C THR A 102 3.33 14.50 -17.60
N SER A 103 4.27 13.78 -18.23
CA SER A 103 5.56 14.31 -18.72
C SER A 103 6.45 15.00 -17.68
N SER A 104 6.22 14.76 -16.39
CA SER A 104 7.11 15.23 -15.32
C SER A 104 8.43 14.47 -15.34
N VAL A 105 9.49 15.02 -14.74
CA VAL A 105 10.82 14.38 -14.67
C VAL A 105 10.75 12.93 -14.17
N GLU A 106 9.94 12.68 -13.14
CA GLU A 106 9.71 11.34 -12.58
C GLU A 106 9.11 10.34 -13.57
N CYS A 107 8.41 10.81 -14.61
CA CYS A 107 7.83 9.93 -15.64
C CYS A 107 8.89 9.35 -16.58
N TYR A 108 10.10 9.92 -16.64
CA TYR A 108 11.18 9.44 -17.48
C TYR A 108 12.02 8.33 -16.82
N VAL A 109 11.70 7.95 -15.56
CA VAL A 109 12.27 6.75 -14.95
C VAL A 109 11.89 5.54 -15.79
N ARG A 110 12.86 4.65 -16.03
CA ARG A 110 12.66 3.44 -16.83
C ARG A 110 11.43 2.65 -16.34
N ASP A 111 10.61 2.21 -17.30
CA ASP A 111 9.35 1.47 -17.07
C ASP A 111 8.25 2.23 -16.29
N CYS A 112 8.43 3.51 -15.94
CA CYS A 112 7.36 4.32 -15.35
C CYS A 112 6.20 4.48 -16.35
N GLY A 113 4.97 4.23 -15.89
CA GLY A 113 3.78 4.31 -16.74
C GLY A 113 3.64 3.19 -17.76
N LYS A 114 4.57 2.22 -17.83
CA LYS A 114 4.42 0.99 -18.62
C LYS A 114 3.11 0.28 -18.29
N ILE A 115 2.78 0.26 -17.00
CA ILE A 115 1.42 0.02 -16.51
C ILE A 115 0.88 1.37 -16.04
N GLN A 116 -0.24 1.81 -16.62
CA GLN A 116 -0.78 3.14 -16.36
C GLN A 116 -1.05 3.33 -14.85
N TYR A 117 -0.68 4.51 -14.33
CA TYR A 117 -0.75 4.88 -12.91
C TYR A 117 0.22 4.15 -11.96
N LEU A 118 1.08 3.26 -12.43
CA LEU A 118 2.21 2.78 -11.65
C LEU A 118 3.44 3.65 -11.90
N LYS A 119 3.93 4.30 -10.83
CA LYS A 119 5.22 4.99 -10.82
C LYS A 119 6.34 4.00 -10.50
N GLN A 120 7.43 4.11 -11.24
CA GLN A 120 8.71 3.52 -10.86
C GLN A 120 9.57 4.58 -10.19
N ILE A 121 10.41 4.15 -9.26
CA ILE A 121 11.38 5.02 -8.58
C ILE A 121 12.75 4.50 -8.97
N ASP A 122 13.61 5.40 -9.46
CA ASP A 122 14.93 5.02 -9.92
C ASP A 122 15.75 4.37 -8.79
N GLY A 123 16.40 3.25 -9.10
CA GLY A 123 17.15 2.44 -8.13
C GLY A 123 16.34 1.81 -7.00
N PHE A 124 15.00 1.93 -6.99
CA PHE A 124 14.19 1.36 -5.93
C PHE A 124 14.09 -0.17 -6.04
N VAL A 125 14.42 -0.85 -4.95
CA VAL A 125 14.21 -2.28 -4.76
C VAL A 125 13.36 -2.46 -3.52
N PHE A 126 12.29 -3.24 -3.62
CA PHE A 126 11.46 -3.55 -2.46
C PHE A 126 12.25 -4.46 -1.50
N LYS A 127 12.58 -3.95 -0.32
CA LYS A 127 13.35 -4.67 0.69
C LYS A 127 12.41 -5.23 1.75
N GLU A 128 11.98 -6.46 1.55
CA GLU A 128 10.99 -7.14 2.40
C GLU A 128 11.35 -7.14 3.89
N LYS A 129 12.63 -7.35 4.26
CA LYS A 129 13.08 -7.32 5.67
C LYS A 129 12.90 -5.96 6.33
N GLU A 130 13.08 -4.88 5.57
CA GLU A 130 12.87 -3.51 6.05
C GLU A 130 11.38 -3.13 6.05
N ALA A 131 10.60 -3.65 5.09
CA ALA A 131 9.16 -3.43 5.02
C ALA A 131 8.40 -4.14 6.16
N PHE A 132 8.83 -5.34 6.51
CA PHE A 132 8.24 -6.22 7.52
C PHE A 132 8.93 -6.11 8.88
N ILE A 133 9.25 -4.90 9.34
CA ILE A 133 9.70 -4.67 10.73
C ILE A 133 8.62 -5.13 11.73
N GLY A 134 7.36 -4.89 11.37
CA GLY A 134 6.19 -5.38 12.10
C GLY A 134 5.39 -6.37 11.27
N LYS A 135 4.53 -7.12 11.96
CA LYS A 135 3.53 -7.96 11.31
C LYS A 135 2.59 -7.06 10.47
N PRO A 136 2.32 -7.37 9.20
CA PRO A 136 1.36 -6.61 8.42
C PRO A 136 -0.04 -6.71 9.04
N VAL A 137 -0.82 -5.64 8.93
CA VAL A 137 -2.23 -5.63 9.33
C VAL A 137 -3.07 -5.79 8.08
N ILE A 138 -3.73 -6.93 7.93
CA ILE A 138 -4.66 -7.18 6.83
C ILE A 138 -5.88 -6.30 7.06
N VAL A 139 -6.08 -5.31 6.19
CA VAL A 139 -7.21 -4.37 6.29
C VAL A 139 -8.37 -4.77 5.39
N TRP A 140 -8.09 -5.60 4.37
CA TRP A 140 -9.11 -6.26 3.57
C TRP A 140 -8.53 -7.50 2.88
N LEU A 141 -9.30 -8.58 2.86
CA LEU A 141 -9.02 -9.79 2.08
C LEU A 141 -10.27 -10.07 1.24
N ASN A 142 -10.08 -10.30 -0.05
CA ASN A 142 -11.17 -10.66 -0.93
C ASN A 142 -11.85 -11.94 -0.40
N PRO A 143 -13.19 -11.98 -0.23
CA PRO A 143 -13.88 -13.14 0.33
C PRO A 143 -13.66 -14.46 -0.42
N GLY A 144 -13.23 -14.42 -1.69
CA GLY A 144 -12.85 -15.61 -2.46
C GLY A 144 -11.46 -16.18 -2.11
N GLN A 145 -10.71 -15.52 -1.23
CA GLN A 145 -9.37 -15.95 -0.80
C GLN A 145 -9.44 -16.60 0.57
N ASN A 146 -8.77 -17.74 0.72
CA ASN A 146 -8.72 -18.48 1.98
C ASN A 146 -7.58 -18.01 2.89
N GLU A 147 -6.52 -17.44 2.32
CA GLU A 147 -5.30 -17.10 3.04
C GLU A 147 -4.77 -15.73 2.60
N SER A 148 -4.11 -15.03 3.53
CA SER A 148 -3.46 -13.75 3.26
C SER A 148 -2.04 -13.96 2.75
N ILE A 149 -1.73 -13.36 1.61
CA ILE A 149 -0.41 -13.36 0.98
C ILE A 149 0.58 -12.59 1.85
N SER A 150 0.20 -11.42 2.36
CA SER A 150 1.11 -10.62 3.20
C SER A 150 1.44 -11.32 4.52
N GLN A 151 0.47 -12.02 5.11
CA GLN A 151 0.66 -12.78 6.34
C GLN A 151 1.58 -13.97 6.14
N GLN A 152 1.38 -14.73 5.06
CA GLN A 152 2.25 -15.85 4.70
C GLN A 152 3.67 -15.39 4.44
N TRP A 153 3.83 -14.31 3.67
CA TRP A 153 5.13 -13.72 3.38
C TRP A 153 5.86 -13.32 4.66
N PHE A 154 5.18 -12.63 5.57
CA PHE A 154 5.75 -12.29 6.88
C PHE A 154 6.19 -13.53 7.67
N ASN A 155 5.35 -14.56 7.72
CA ASN A 155 5.65 -15.79 8.46
C ASN A 155 6.86 -16.54 7.90
N GLU A 156 7.03 -16.59 6.58
CA GLU A 156 8.19 -17.18 5.91
C GLU A 156 9.48 -16.42 6.27
N LEU A 157 9.45 -15.09 6.24
CA LEU A 157 10.60 -14.27 6.60
C LEU A 157 11.01 -14.45 8.06
N VAL A 158 10.04 -14.53 8.98
CA VAL A 158 10.33 -14.80 10.41
C VAL A 158 10.93 -16.19 10.61
N LYS A 159 10.48 -17.20 9.86
CA LYS A 159 11.07 -18.55 9.93
C LYS A 159 12.53 -18.57 9.46
N MET A 160 12.83 -17.87 8.35
CA MET A 160 14.19 -17.79 7.81
C MET A 160 15.17 -17.07 8.73
N GLN A 161 14.72 -16.16 9.59
CA GLN A 161 15.57 -15.46 10.55
C GLN A 161 15.89 -16.28 11.81
N LYS A 162 15.11 -17.33 12.08
CA LYS A 162 15.30 -18.23 13.23
C LYS A 162 16.17 -19.44 12.91
N THR A 163 16.56 -19.60 11.64
CA THR A 163 17.42 -20.67 11.14
C THR A 163 18.81 -20.11 10.93
#